data_AF-A0A2G9PSY7-F1
#
_entry.id   AF-A0A2G9PSY7-F1
#
_cell.length_a   1.000
_cell.length_b   1.000
_cell.length_c   1.000
_cell.angle_alpha   90.00
_cell.angle_beta   90.00
_cell.angle_gamma   90.00
#
_symmetry.space_group_name_H-M   'P 1'
#
loop_
_entity.id
_entity.type
_entity.pdbx_description
1 polymer ?
#
loop_
_entity_poly.entity_id
_entity_poly.type
_entity_poly.pdbx_seq_one_letter_code
_entity_poly.pdbx_strand_id
1 'polypeptide(L)'
;MEVSDEDAIAVLIGTPMLTGPGVITTIILAAAETPLLPLFLAVLAVIAASWIIVRYSSYLTKALGQRLIGVVGKIMGLLLLTRGIQYVILGFQTFA
;
A
#
# COMPACT_ATOMS: atom_id res chain seq x y z
N MET A 1 2.91 -4.73 27.38
CA MET A 1 2.20 -5.23 26.18
C MET A 1 3.28 -5.56 25.19
N GLU A 2 3.58 -6.84 25.02
CA GLU A 2 4.61 -7.31 24.10
C GLU A 2 4.07 -7.10 22.68
N VAL A 3 4.72 -6.23 21.90
CA VAL A 3 4.35 -6.01 20.51
C VAL A 3 4.87 -7.23 19.75
N SER A 4 3.96 -8.04 19.20
CA SER A 4 4.36 -9.13 18.31
C SER A 4 5.12 -8.54 17.13
N ASP A 5 6.21 -9.19 16.69
CA ASP A 5 6.98 -8.76 15.52
C ASP A 5 6.08 -8.54 14.29
N GLU A 6 4.99 -9.30 14.20
CA GLU A 6 3.99 -9.21 13.15
C GLU A 6 3.24 -7.88 13.16
N ASP A 7 2.91 -7.34 14.34
CA ASP A 7 2.26 -6.04 14.49
C ASP A 7 3.23 -4.90 14.17
N ALA A 8 4.50 -5.04 14.58
CA ALA A 8 5.54 -4.06 14.25
C ALA A 8 5.78 -3.98 12.73
N ILE A 9 5.85 -5.13 12.04
CA ILE A 9 5.98 -5.20 10.58
C ILE A 9 4.74 -4.63 9.88
N ALA A 10 3.54 -4.96 10.37
CA ALA A 10 2.29 -4.45 9.80
C ALA A 10 2.19 -2.92 9.88
N VAL A 11 2.58 -2.32 11.01
CA VAL A 11 2.64 -0.86 11.17
C VAL A 11 3.74 -0.25 10.30
N LEU A 12 4.93 -0.86 10.28
CA LEU A 12 6.06 -0.38 9.48
C LEU A 12 5.75 -0.35 7.98
N ILE A 13 5.00 -1.34 7.47
CA ILE A 13 4.62 -1.39 6.05
C ILE A 13 3.37 -0.55 5.79
N GLY A 14 2.36 -0.66 6.65
CA GLY A 14 1.05 -0.01 6.45
C GLY A 14 1.13 1.52 6.44
N THR A 15 1.93 2.11 7.32
CA THR A 15 2.06 3.57 7.43
C THR A 15 2.62 4.20 6.13
N PRO A 16 3.79 3.76 5.60
CA PRO A 16 4.29 4.25 4.31
C PRO A 16 3.52 3.72 3.09
N MET A 17 2.77 2.61 3.17
CA MET A 17 1.89 2.24 2.06
C MET A 17 0.65 3.12 1.99
N LEU A 18 0.15 3.61 3.12
CA LEU A 18 -1.02 4.49 3.15
C LEU A 18 -0.68 5.94 2.82
N THR A 19 0.46 6.46 3.32
CA THR A 19 0.84 7.87 3.15
C THR A 19 2.14 8.10 2.38
N GLY A 20 2.84 7.03 1.98
CA GLY A 20 4.26 7.12 1.62
C GLY A 20 4.58 6.94 0.14
N PRO A 21 5.86 6.64 -0.15
CA PRO A 21 6.46 6.82 -1.48
C PRO A 21 5.89 5.88 -2.54
N GLY A 22 5.41 4.68 -2.17
CA GLY A 22 4.83 3.73 -3.13
C GLY A 22 3.59 4.27 -3.83
N VAL A 23 2.71 4.94 -3.09
CA VAL A 23 1.52 5.60 -3.66
C VAL A 23 1.94 6.80 -4.48
N ILE A 24 2.90 7.61 -4.01
CA ILE A 24 3.41 8.78 -4.73
C ILE A 24 4.01 8.37 -6.08
N THR A 25 4.91 7.38 -6.11
CA THR A 25 5.51 6.86 -7.35
C THR A 25 4.45 6.33 -8.30
N THR A 26 3.43 5.63 -7.79
CA THR A 26 2.34 5.11 -8.63
C THR A 26 1.51 6.24 -9.23
N ILE A 27 1.21 7.29 -8.48
CA ILE A 27 0.49 8.47 -8.99
C ILE A 27 1.34 9.20 -10.03
N ILE A 28 2.65 9.39 -9.80
CA ILE A 28 3.56 10.04 -10.76
C ILE A 28 3.59 9.27 -12.09
N LEU A 29 3.77 7.95 -12.01
CA LEU A 29 3.79 7.09 -13.20
C LEU A 29 2.43 7.10 -13.92
N ALA A 30 1.32 7.02 -13.18
CA ALA A 30 -0.02 7.06 -13.75
C ALA A 30 -0.35 8.43 -14.38
N ALA A 31 0.15 9.52 -13.81
CA ALA A 31 -0.02 10.87 -14.34
C ALA A 31 0.71 11.08 -15.67
N ALA A 32 1.75 10.28 -15.97
CA ALA A 32 2.44 10.34 -17.25
C ALA A 32 1.60 9.76 -18.41
N GLU A 33 0.71 8.81 -18.12
CA GLU A 33 -0.05 8.07 -19.14
C GLU A 33 -1.56 8.38 -19.15
N THR A 34 -2.08 9.06 -18.11
CA THR A 34 -3.52 9.24 -17.91
C THR A 34 -3.91 10.72 -17.82
N PRO A 35 -5.03 11.16 -18.44
CA PRO A 35 -5.53 12.52 -18.25
C PRO A 35 -5.87 12.82 -16.78
N LEU A 36 -5.75 14.09 -16.38
CA LEU A 36 -5.83 14.55 -14.99
C LEU A 36 -7.19 14.27 -14.32
N LEU A 37 -8.28 14.33 -15.08
CA LEU A 37 -9.64 14.23 -14.53
C LEU A 37 -9.97 12.83 -13.95
N PRO A 38 -9.77 11.71 -14.68
CA PRO A 38 -9.95 10.38 -14.11
C PRO A 38 -8.93 10.06 -13.01
N LEU A 39 -7.70 10.57 -13.10
CA LEU A 39 -6.70 10.39 -12.05
C LEU A 39 -7.15 11.02 -10.73
N PHE A 40 -7.70 12.23 -10.78
CA PHE A 40 -8.23 12.92 -9.60
C PHE A 40 -9.38 12.13 -8.95
N LEU A 41 -10.33 11.65 -9.76
CA LEU A 41 -11.44 10.81 -9.27
C LEU A 41 -10.94 9.52 -8.62
N ALA A 42 -9.92 8.86 -9.20
CA ALA A 42 -9.33 7.65 -8.64
C ALA A 42 -8.68 7.92 -7.27
N VAL A 43 -7.90 9.01 -7.13
CA VAL A 43 -7.30 9.39 -5.85
C VAL A 43 -8.37 9.68 -4.80
N LEU A 44 -9.43 10.39 -5.18
CA LEU A 44 -10.54 10.73 -4.29
C LEU A 44 -11.30 9.47 -3.82
N ALA A 45 -11.49 8.50 -4.72
CA ALA A 45 -12.06 7.20 -4.39
C ALA A 45 -11.18 6.40 -3.41
N VAL A 46 -9.86 6.40 -3.59
CA VAL A 46 -8.92 5.74 -2.67
C VAL A 46 -8.99 6.38 -1.29
N ILE A 47 -8.96 7.72 -1.19
CA ILE A 47 -9.07 8.42 0.09
C ILE A 47 -10.38 8.09 0.78
N ALA A 48 -11.50 8.09 0.05
CA ALA A 48 -12.80 7.72 0.60
C ALA A 48 -12.83 6.27 1.09
N ALA A 49 -12.27 5.33 0.33
CA ALA A 49 -12.17 3.92 0.72
C ALA A 49 -11.30 3.74 1.97
N SER A 50 -10.12 4.37 2.02
CA SER A 50 -9.24 4.37 3.18
C SER A 50 -9.92 4.92 4.42
N TRP A 51 -10.68 6.01 4.29
CA TRP A 51 -11.44 6.59 5.39
C TRP A 51 -12.50 5.62 5.93
N ILE A 52 -13.24 4.94 5.05
CA ILE A 52 -14.22 3.91 5.44
C ILE A 52 -13.53 2.76 6.17
N ILE A 53 -12.41 2.25 5.65
CA ILE A 53 -11.66 1.14 6.26
C ILE A 53 -11.22 1.50 7.69
N VAL A 54 -10.68 2.70 7.90
CA VAL A 54 -10.26 3.18 9.23
C VAL A 54 -11.48 3.34 10.15
N ARG A 55 -12.58 3.91 9.64
CA ARG A 55 -13.81 4.13 10.41
C ARG A 55 -14.44 2.85 10.92
N TYR A 56 -14.34 1.76 10.15
CA TYR A 56 -14.85 0.42 10.50
C TYR A 56 -13.75 -0.53 10.98
N SER A 57 -12.54 -0.04 11.27
CA SER A 57 -11.39 -0.87 11.66
C SER A 57 -11.72 -1.85 12.78
N SER A 58 -12.41 -1.43 13.84
CA SER A 58 -12.77 -2.32 14.96
C SER A 58 -13.69 -3.48 14.55
N TYR A 59 -14.58 -3.26 13.58
CA TYR A 59 -15.43 -4.32 13.03
C TYR A 59 -14.63 -5.20 12.07
N LEU A 60 -13.79 -4.59 11.24
CA LEU A 60 -12.95 -5.27 10.27
C LEU A 60 -11.94 -6.20 10.96
N THR A 61 -11.30 -5.75 12.03
CA THR A 61 -10.38 -6.58 12.84
C THR A 61 -11.07 -7.79 13.46
N LYS A 62 -12.33 -7.66 13.89
CA LYS A 62 -13.12 -8.78 14.42
C LYS A 62 -13.56 -9.76 13.32
N ALA A 63 -13.90 -9.24 12.14
CA ALA A 63 -14.32 -10.07 11.00
C ALA A 63 -13.15 -10.82 10.35
N LEU A 64 -12.01 -10.16 10.15
CA LEU A 64 -10.82 -10.76 9.54
C LEU A 64 -10.02 -11.62 10.52
N GLY A 65 -10.04 -11.28 11.81
CA GLY A 65 -9.27 -11.97 12.83
C GLY A 65 -7.76 -11.66 12.75
N GLN A 66 -7.07 -11.81 13.89
CA GLN A 66 -5.65 -11.42 14.00
C GLN A 66 -4.71 -12.26 13.12
N ARG A 67 -5.00 -13.55 12.93
CA ARG A 67 -4.19 -14.42 12.06
C ARG A 67 -4.17 -13.94 10.60
N LEU A 68 -5.32 -13.53 10.07
CA LEU A 68 -5.42 -13.09 8.68
C LEU A 68 -4.65 -11.78 8.48
N ILE A 69 -4.74 -10.86 9.44
CA ILE A 69 -3.98 -9.60 9.43
C ILE A 69 -2.48 -9.89 9.40
N GLY A 70 -1.98 -10.83 10.21
CA GLY A 70 -0.57 -11.24 10.19
C GLY A 70 -0.13 -11.87 8.86
N VAL A 71 -0.97 -12.71 8.23
CA VAL A 71 -0.68 -13.28 6.91
C VAL A 71 -0.65 -12.20 5.83
N VAL A 72 -1.63 -11.29 5.83
CA VAL A 72 -1.68 -10.18 4.87
C VAL A 72 -0.47 -9.27 5.02
N GLY A 73 -0.03 -8.98 6.25
CA GLY A 73 1.21 -8.22 6.50
C GLY A 73 2.44 -8.84 5.85
N LYS A 74 2.60 -10.18 5.94
CA LYS A 74 3.68 -10.92 5.28
C LYS A 74 3.60 -10.82 3.75
N ILE A 75 2.40 -10.94 3.19
CA ILE A 75 2.19 -10.80 1.74
C ILE A 75 2.51 -9.38 1.27
N MET A 76 2.08 -8.33 2.01
CA MET A 76 2.40 -6.94 1.66
C MET A 76 3.91 -6.70 1.65
N GLY A 77 4.66 -7.26 2.59
CA GLY A 77 6.14 -7.20 2.59
C GLY A 77 6.76 -7.85 1.34
N LEU A 78 6.24 -9.01 0.93
CA LEU A 78 6.69 -9.68 -0.30
C LEU A 78 6.35 -8.86 -1.57
N LEU A 79 5.18 -8.23 -1.61
CA LEU A 79 4.79 -7.35 -2.71
C LEU A 79 5.70 -6.13 -2.80
N LEU A 80 6.05 -5.52 -1.66
CA LEU A 80 6.95 -4.38 -1.62
C LEU A 80 8.33 -4.75 -2.18
N LEU A 81 8.86 -5.93 -1.81
CA LEU A 81 10.11 -6.44 -2.37
C LEU A 81 10.01 -6.59 -3.90
N THR A 82 8.96 -7.28 -4.36
CA THR A 82 8.74 -7.51 -5.79
C THR A 82 8.63 -6.20 -6.58
N ARG A 83 7.87 -5.22 -6.07
CA ARG A 83 7.74 -3.91 -6.72
C ARG A 83 9.05 -3.13 -6.73
N GLY A 84 9.84 -3.21 -5.66
CA GLY A 84 11.18 -2.64 -5.60
C GLY A 84 12.10 -3.20 -6.69
N ILE A 85 12.16 -4.52 -6.84
CA ILE A 85 12.98 -5.19 -7.86
C ILE A 85 12.53 -4.76 -9.27
N GLN A 86 11.22 -4.68 -9.52
CA GLN A 86 10.67 -4.23 -10.80
C GLN A 86 11.18 -2.83 -11.18
N TYR A 87 11.20 -1.89 -10.23
CA TYR A 87 11.69 -0.53 -10.50
C TYR A 87 13.19 -0.50 -10.80
N VAL A 88 13.99 -1.34 -10.14
CA VAL A 88 15.43 -1.48 -10.44
C VAL A 88 15.65 -1.98 -11.87
N ILE A 89 14.90 -3.01 -12.28
CA ILE A 89 14.98 -3.56 -13.64
C ILE A 89 14.58 -2.51 -14.69
N LEU A 90 13.46 -1.80 -14.46
CA LEU A 90 13.01 -0.72 -15.34
C LEU A 90 14.08 0.37 -15.48
N GLY A 91 14.74 0.72 -14.38
CA GLY A 91 15.88 1.62 -14.37
C GLY A 91 16.98 1.13 -15.33
N PHE A 92 17.46 -0.10 -15.18
CA PHE A 92 18.50 -0.65 -16.05
C PHE A 92 18.08 -0.72 -17.53
N GLN A 93 16.83 -1.07 -17.83
CA GLN A 93 16.32 -1.11 -19.22
C GLN A 93 16.23 0.27 -19.87
N THR A 94 16.08 1.33 -19.09
CA THR A 94 16.00 2.70 -19.62
C THR A 94 17.38 3.24 -20.03
N PHE A 95 18.47 2.69 -19.47
CA PHE A 95 19.84 3.12 -19.76
C PHE A 95 20.56 2.30 -20.85
N ALA A 96 19.99 1.18 -21.29
CA ALA A 96 20.53 0.32 -22.35
C ALA A 96 19.82 0.56 -23.68
#